data_AF-A0A3P8VDJ0-F1
#
_entry.id   AF-A0A3P8VDJ0-F1
#
_cell.length_a   1.000
_cell.length_b   1.000
_cell.length_c   1.000
_cell.angle_alpha   90.00
_cell.angle_beta   90.00
_cell.angle_gamma   90.00
#
_symmetry.space_group_name_H-M   'P 1'
#
loop_
_entity.id
_entity.type
_entity.pdbx_description
1 polymer ?
#
loop_
_entity_poly.entity_id
_entity_poly.type
_entity_poly.pdbx_seq_one_letter_code
_entity_poly.pdbx_strand_id
1 'polypeptide(L)'
;MKKQNVRTLSLIFCMFSYLLVGAAVFDALESESESSRRRVLEQKRSEMKKKYRFSEDDYREIERVVLQAEPHRAGRQWKFAGSFYFAITVITTIGE
;
A
#
# COMPACT_ATOMS: atom_id res chain seq x y z
N MET A 1 29.05 12.16 29.82
CA MET A 1 28.51 12.53 28.48
C MET A 1 27.66 13.78 28.62
N LYS A 2 27.69 14.71 27.65
CA LYS A 2 26.83 15.91 27.68
C LYS A 2 25.36 15.49 27.77
N LYS A 3 24.55 16.15 28.61
CA LYS A 3 23.12 15.81 28.83
C LYS A 3 22.33 15.74 27.51
N GLN A 4 22.68 16.57 26.53
CA GLN A 4 22.08 16.58 25.19
C GLN A 4 22.32 15.27 24.42
N ASN A 5 23.54 14.72 24.47
CA ASN A 5 23.89 13.49 23.76
C ASN A 5 23.16 12.28 24.36
N VAL A 6 22.99 12.27 25.70
CA VAL A 6 22.22 11.23 26.38
C VAL A 6 20.75 11.30 25.97
N ARG A 7 20.15 12.50 25.96
CA ARG A 7 18.76 12.69 25.53
C ARG A 7 18.53 12.21 24.09
N THR A 8 19.41 12.58 23.15
CA THR A 8 19.29 12.16 21.76
C THR A 8 19.41 10.63 21.63
N LEU A 9 20.37 10.01 22.31
CA LEU A 9 20.56 8.57 22.24
C LEU A 9 19.39 7.79 22.87
N SER A 10 18.80 8.30 23.96
CA SER A 10 17.58 7.76 24.55
C SER A 10 16.37 7.86 23.63
N LEU A 11 16.20 8.99 22.92
CA LEU A 11 15.10 9.16 21.96
C LEU A 11 15.24 8.21 20.77
N ILE A 12 16.46 8.05 20.25
CA ILE A 12 16.73 7.10 19.17
C ILE A 12 16.38 5.67 19.62
N PHE A 13 16.84 5.27 20.80
CA PHE A 13 16.53 3.95 21.34
C PHE A 13 15.02 3.74 21.52
N CYS A 14 14.33 4.71 22.10
CA CYS A 14 12.87 4.66 22.28
C CYS A 14 12.14 4.54 20.93
N MET A 15 12.56 5.28 19.91
CA MET A 15 11.98 5.21 18.57
C MET A 15 12.16 3.83 17.94
N PHE A 16 13.36 3.23 18.05
CA PHE A 16 13.60 1.88 17.57
C PHE A 16 12.72 0.85 18.31
N SER A 17 12.63 0.93 19.64
CA SER A 17 11.75 0.06 20.41
C SER A 17 10.28 0.22 20.00
N TYR A 18 9.82 1.45 19.78
CA TYR A 18 8.46 1.74 19.34
C TYR A 18 8.16 1.11 17.96
N LEU A 19 9.08 1.24 17.00
CA LEU A 19 8.94 0.62 15.67
C LEU A 19 8.92 -0.91 15.75
N LEU A 20 9.76 -1.52 16.58
CA LEU A 20 9.79 -2.99 16.76
C LEU A 20 8.49 -3.51 17.37
N VAL A 21 7.98 -2.84 18.41
CA VAL A 21 6.69 -3.20 19.03
C VAL A 21 5.56 -3.01 18.02
N GLY A 22 5.54 -1.89 17.29
CA GLY A 22 4.56 -1.65 16.23
C GLY A 22 4.59 -2.74 15.16
N ALA A 23 5.78 -3.14 14.70
CA ALA A 23 5.94 -4.22 13.73
C ALA A 23 5.38 -5.55 14.23
N ALA A 24 5.67 -5.92 15.49
CA ALA A 24 5.14 -7.15 16.08
C ALA A 24 3.61 -7.12 16.25
N VAL A 25 3.05 -5.97 16.63
CA VAL A 25 1.59 -5.80 16.75
C VAL A 25 0.92 -5.87 15.37
N PHE A 26 1.44 -5.17 14.36
CA PHE A 26 0.90 -5.24 13.00
C PHE A 26 1.02 -6.63 12.39
N ASP A 27 2.14 -7.33 12.61
CA ASP A 27 2.30 -8.72 12.17
C ASP A 27 1.25 -9.63 12.81
N ALA A 28 1.05 -9.53 14.13
CA ALA A 28 0.05 -10.34 14.84
C ALA A 28 -1.40 -10.05 14.40
N LEU A 29 -1.70 -8.81 13.99
CA LEU A 29 -3.06 -8.39 13.62
C LEU A 29 -3.37 -8.59 12.13
N GLU A 30 -2.42 -8.34 11.23
CA GLU A 30 -2.69 -8.23 9.79
C GLU A 30 -2.17 -9.44 8.98
N SER A 31 -1.18 -10.19 9.47
CA SER A 31 -0.55 -11.28 8.69
C SER A 31 -1.53 -12.39 8.27
N GLU A 32 -2.39 -12.84 9.18
CA GLU A 32 -3.37 -13.89 8.90
C GLU A 32 -4.44 -13.41 7.90
N SER A 33 -4.92 -12.18 8.09
CA SER A 33 -5.89 -11.51 7.20
C SER A 33 -5.32 -11.35 5.78
N GLU A 34 -4.08 -10.88 5.66
CA GLU A 34 -3.39 -10.71 4.38
C GLU A 34 -3.21 -12.05 3.66
N SER A 35 -2.73 -13.08 4.37
CA SER A 35 -2.55 -14.41 3.79
C SER A 35 -3.88 -15.04 3.32
N SER A 36 -4.96 -14.83 4.07
CA SER A 36 -6.29 -15.32 3.72
C SER A 36 -6.85 -14.59 2.50
N ARG A 37 -6.73 -13.25 2.47
CA ARG A 37 -7.13 -12.44 1.30
C ARG A 37 -6.35 -12.83 0.06
N ARG A 38 -5.05 -13.08 0.19
CA ARG A 38 -4.18 -13.54 -0.90
C ARG A 38 -4.65 -14.89 -1.46
N ARG A 39 -4.94 -15.87 -0.60
CA ARG A 39 -5.46 -17.18 -1.04
C ARG A 39 -6.78 -17.06 -1.80
N VAL A 40 -7.71 -16.23 -1.31
CA VAL A 40 -9.00 -15.99 -1.98
C VAL A 40 -8.79 -15.33 -3.35
N LEU A 41 -7.86 -14.37 -3.46
CA LEU A 41 -7.52 -13.72 -4.74
C LEU A 41 -6.87 -14.71 -5.72
N GLU A 42 -5.94 -15.54 -5.26
CA GLU A 42 -5.29 -16.57 -6.08
C GLU A 42 -6.31 -17.62 -6.57
N GLN A 43 -7.25 -18.02 -5.72
CA GLN A 43 -8.34 -18.92 -6.11
C GLN A 43 -9.23 -18.27 -7.19
N LYS A 44 -9.74 -17.06 -6.95
CA LYS A 44 -10.57 -16.34 -7.93
C LYS A 44 -9.85 -16.13 -9.26
N ARG A 45 -8.54 -15.82 -9.21
CA ARG A 45 -7.69 -15.71 -10.40
C ARG A 45 -7.67 -17.03 -11.17
N SER A 46 -7.41 -18.15 -10.49
CA SER A 46 -7.38 -19.49 -11.12
C SER A 46 -8.74 -19.85 -11.74
N GLU A 47 -9.84 -19.60 -11.01
CA GLU A 47 -11.20 -19.82 -11.50
C GLU A 47 -11.51 -18.99 -12.75
N MET A 48 -11.15 -17.70 -12.78
CA MET A 48 -11.34 -16.85 -13.95
C MET A 48 -10.52 -17.34 -15.16
N LYS A 49 -9.25 -17.68 -14.95
CA LYS A 49 -8.39 -18.18 -16.02
C LYS A 49 -8.93 -19.47 -16.63
N LYS A 50 -9.42 -20.40 -15.80
CA LYS A 50 -10.07 -21.63 -16.27
C LYS A 50 -11.39 -21.35 -16.98
N LYS A 51 -12.24 -20.48 -16.43
CA LYS A 51 -13.57 -20.15 -16.97
C LYS A 51 -13.49 -19.51 -18.36
N TYR A 52 -12.55 -18.60 -18.55
CA TYR A 52 -12.39 -17.85 -19.81
C TYR A 52 -11.25 -18.37 -20.70
N ARG A 53 -10.55 -19.44 -20.26
CA ARG A 53 -9.45 -20.08 -20.98
C ARG A 53 -8.30 -19.12 -21.30
N PHE A 54 -7.97 -18.21 -20.39
CA PHE A 54 -6.83 -17.32 -20.55
C PHE A 54 -5.52 -18.10 -20.51
N SER A 55 -4.60 -17.78 -21.42
CA SER A 55 -3.20 -18.13 -21.25
C SER A 55 -2.56 -17.29 -20.13
N GLU A 56 -1.36 -17.65 -19.67
CA GLU A 56 -0.62 -16.81 -18.71
C GLU A 56 -0.34 -15.41 -19.27
N ASP A 57 -0.01 -15.33 -20.55
CA ASP A 57 0.35 -14.08 -21.20
C ASP A 57 -0.87 -13.16 -21.37
N ASP A 58 -2.02 -13.72 -21.80
CA ASP A 58 -3.27 -12.95 -21.92
C ASP A 58 -3.70 -12.38 -20.56
N TYR A 59 -3.60 -13.18 -19.50
CA TYR A 59 -3.96 -12.72 -18.16
C TYR A 59 -3.04 -11.59 -17.69
N ARG A 60 -1.72 -11.69 -17.94
CA ARG A 60 -0.76 -10.64 -17.58
C ARG A 60 -0.99 -9.36 -18.37
N GLU A 61 -1.39 -9.47 -19.63
CA GLU A 61 -1.73 -8.30 -20.44
C GLU A 61 -2.97 -7.59 -19.89
N ILE A 62 -4.04 -8.34 -19.57
CA ILE A 62 -5.24 -7.78 -18.95
C ILE A 62 -4.94 -7.16 -17.58
N GLU A 63 -4.15 -7.83 -16.75
CA GLU A 63 -3.73 -7.31 -15.45
C GLU A 63 -2.99 -5.97 -15.60
N ARG A 64 -2.07 -5.87 -16.56
CA ARG A 64 -1.37 -4.61 -16.87
C ARG A 64 -2.35 -3.51 -17.29
N VAL A 65 -3.29 -3.81 -18.19
CA VAL A 65 -4.29 -2.84 -18.66
C VAL A 65 -5.16 -2.36 -17.48
N VAL A 66 -5.58 -3.27 -16.60
CA VAL A 66 -6.39 -2.92 -15.42
C VAL A 66 -5.63 -2.02 -14.44
N LEU A 67 -4.35 -2.33 -14.15
CA LEU A 67 -3.51 -1.51 -13.29
C LEU A 67 -3.28 -0.10 -13.89
N GLN A 68 -3.06 -0.01 -15.21
CA GLN A 68 -2.91 1.28 -15.89
C GLN A 68 -4.22 2.09 -15.93
N ALA A 69 -5.37 1.41 -15.95
CA ALA A 69 -6.68 2.06 -15.95
C ALA A 69 -7.13 2.52 -14.55
N GLU A 70 -6.51 2.03 -13.46
CA GLU A 70 -6.91 2.34 -12.08
C GLU A 70 -6.98 3.85 -11.78
N PRO A 71 -5.98 4.69 -12.13
CA PRO A 71 -6.05 6.13 -11.89
C PRO A 71 -7.18 6.82 -12.67
N HIS A 72 -7.69 6.18 -13.73
CA HIS A 72 -8.75 6.71 -14.59
C HIS A 72 -10.14 6.26 -14.13
N ARG A 73 -10.24 5.26 -13.24
CA ARG A 73 -11.52 4.81 -12.67
C ARG A 73 -12.20 5.87 -11.80
N ALA A 74 -11.42 6.70 -11.13
CA ALA A 74 -11.93 7.81 -10.33
C ALA A 74 -12.31 9.04 -11.18
N GLY A 75 -12.36 8.92 -12.50
CA GLY A 75 -12.67 10.02 -13.42
C GLY A 75 -11.47 10.92 -13.73
N ARG A 76 -11.73 12.14 -14.24
CA ARG A 76 -10.66 13.09 -14.62
C ARG A 76 -10.07 13.81 -13.40
N GLN A 77 -9.07 13.19 -12.78
CA GLN A 77 -8.36 13.72 -11.61
C GLN A 77 -7.56 15.01 -11.89
N TRP A 78 -7.04 15.20 -13.10
CA TRP A 78 -6.22 16.37 -13.46
C TRP A 78 -7.01 17.54 -14.06
N LYS A 79 -8.23 17.77 -13.56
CA LYS A 79 -8.95 19.03 -13.75
C LYS A 79 -8.75 19.93 -12.54
N PHE A 80 -9.09 21.22 -12.67
CA PHE A 80 -8.89 22.23 -11.63
C PHE A 80 -9.22 21.74 -10.20
N ALA A 81 -10.40 21.14 -9.98
CA ALA A 81 -10.78 20.65 -8.64
C ALA A 81 -9.86 19.54 -8.09
N GLY A 82 -9.49 18.55 -8.92
CA GLY A 82 -8.60 17.47 -8.48
C GLY A 82 -7.14 17.93 -8.36
N SER A 83 -6.68 18.83 -9.24
CA SER A 83 -5.37 19.48 -9.11
C SER A 83 -5.29 20.37 -7.87
N PHE A 84 -6.38 21.06 -7.52
CA PHE A 84 -6.47 21.87 -6.30
C PHE A 84 -6.47 20.98 -5.05
N TYR A 85 -7.21 19.88 -5.05
CA TYR A 85 -7.16 18.89 -3.97
C TYR A 85 -5.75 18.29 -3.80
N PHE A 86 -5.10 17.90 -4.91
CA PHE A 86 -3.72 17.40 -4.89
C PHE A 86 -2.74 18.44 -4.30
N ALA A 87 -2.87 19.72 -4.68
CA ALA A 87 -2.05 20.77 -4.08
C ALA A 87 -2.25 20.86 -2.56
N ILE A 88 -3.50 20.71 -2.08
CA ILE A 88 -3.79 20.65 -0.63
C ILE A 88 -3.08 19.46 0.01
N THR A 89 -3.15 18.25 -0.57
CA THR A 89 -2.52 17.06 0.03
C THR A 89 -0.99 17.18 0.13
N VAL A 90 -0.35 17.89 -0.81
CA VAL A 90 1.09 18.16 -0.78
C VAL A 90 1.44 19.16 0.33
N ILE A 91 0.75 20.32 0.40
CA ILE A 91 1.07 21.34 1.41
C ILE A 91 0.73 20.88 2.84
N THR A 92 -0.21 19.96 3.01
CA THR A 92 -0.57 19.37 4.31
C THR A 92 0.20 18.09 4.65
N THR A 93 1.15 17.68 3.79
CA THR A 93 1.98 16.48 3.95
C THR A 93 1.19 15.17 4.11
N ILE A 94 -0.01 15.09 3.51
CA ILE A 94 -0.86 13.88 3.53
C ILE A 94 -0.48 12.93 2.39
N GLY A 95 -0.29 13.48 1.19
CA GLY A 95 0.04 12.71 -0.01
C GLY A 95 1.37 13.21 -0.55
N GLU A 96 2.43 12.48 -0.23
CA GLU A 96 3.74 12.58 -0.90
C GLU A 96 3.78 11.69 -2.15
#